data_AF-A0A838B0T7-F1
#
_entry.id   AF-A0A838B0T7-F1
#
_cell.length_a   1.000
_cell.length_b   1.000
_cell.length_c   1.000
_cell.angle_alpha   90.00
_cell.angle_beta   90.00
_cell.angle_gamma   90.00
#
_symmetry.space_group_name_H-M   'P 1'
#
loop_
_entity.id
_entity.type
_entity.pdbx_description
1 polymer ?
#
loop_
_entity_poly.entity_id
_entity_poly.type
_entity_poly.pdbx_seq_one_letter_code
_entity_poly.pdbx_strand_id
1 'polypeptide(L)'
;MNIRLSHASGVVGEATDILAGGGSTRDRLLLAAKIMLGIAPGDFTQFPELSVLYEGIHKALSKVTDARDGSYEATVRAMSAPAMTKVAQAILDLDRAIRSTT
;
A
#
# COMPACT_ATOMS: atom_id res chain seq x y z
N MET A 1 12.10 -7.90 -19.03
CA MET A 1 11.31 -8.74 -18.11
C MET A 1 11.22 -8.01 -16.78
N ASN A 2 9.98 -7.81 -16.32
CA ASN A 2 9.49 -6.91 -15.28
C ASN A 2 9.91 -7.26 -13.85
N ILE A 3 11.18 -7.57 -13.57
CA ILE A 3 11.61 -8.04 -12.22
C ILE A 3 11.22 -7.03 -11.12
N ARG A 4 11.21 -5.73 -11.42
CA ARG A 4 10.79 -4.67 -10.49
C ARG A 4 9.28 -4.59 -10.29
N LEU A 5 8.49 -4.67 -11.37
CA LEU A 5 7.03 -4.67 -11.24
C LEU A 5 6.50 -5.99 -10.65
N SER A 6 7.17 -7.12 -10.89
CA SER A 6 6.84 -8.41 -10.28
C SER A 6 7.06 -8.39 -8.77
N HIS A 7 8.03 -7.61 -8.28
CA HIS A 7 8.22 -7.39 -6.85
C HIS A 7 7.04 -6.58 -6.28
N ALA A 8 6.69 -5.45 -6.90
CA ALA A 8 5.52 -4.66 -6.51
C ALA A 8 4.22 -5.48 -6.56
N SER A 9 4.04 -6.34 -7.56
CA SER A 9 2.88 -7.23 -7.70
C SER A 9 2.81 -8.29 -6.60
N GLY A 10 3.94 -8.88 -6.18
CA GLY A 10 3.97 -9.84 -5.08
C GLY A 10 3.58 -9.18 -3.76
N VAL A 11 4.19 -8.03 -3.49
CA VAL A 11 3.96 -7.21 -2.28
C VAL A 11 2.51 -6.70 -2.22
N VAL A 12 2.00 -6.10 -3.29
CA VAL A 12 0.61 -5.61 -3.34
C VAL A 12 -0.42 -6.76 -3.37
N GLY A 13 -0.08 -7.89 -4.00
CA GLY A 13 -0.91 -9.09 -3.98
C GLY A 13 -1.10 -9.66 -2.58
N GLU A 14 0.00 -9.78 -1.81
CA GLU A 14 -0.06 -10.19 -0.40
C GLU A 14 -0.90 -9.20 0.43
N ALA A 15 -0.71 -7.89 0.24
CA ALA A 15 -1.52 -6.88 0.93
C ALA A 15 -3.03 -7.02 0.64
N THR A 16 -3.40 -7.39 -0.59
CA THR A 16 -4.79 -7.60 -1.02
C THR A 16 -5.40 -8.86 -0.42
N ASP A 17 -4.67 -9.98 -0.40
CA ASP A 17 -5.14 -11.23 0.20
C ASP A 17 -5.39 -11.07 1.71
N ILE A 18 -4.54 -10.28 2.37
CA ILE A 18 -4.71 -9.90 3.77
C ILE A 18 -5.95 -9.03 3.97
N LEU A 19 -6.22 -8.07 3.07
CA LEU A 19 -7.45 -7.28 3.08
C LEU A 19 -8.72 -8.15 2.91
N ALA A 20 -8.62 -9.35 2.35
CA ALA A 20 -9.73 -10.28 2.15
C ALA A 20 -9.95 -11.32 3.30
N GLY A 21 -8.93 -11.64 4.11
CA GLY A 21 -8.99 -12.71 5.16
C GLY A 21 -9.49 -12.27 6.56
N GLY A 22 -9.81 -13.19 7.48
CA GLY A 22 -10.61 -12.97 8.72
C GLY A 22 -10.12 -12.08 9.89
N GLY A 23 -9.26 -11.07 9.68
CA GLY A 23 -8.81 -10.11 10.72
C GLY A 23 -9.64 -8.82 10.82
N SER A 24 -9.35 -7.89 11.75
CA SER A 24 -10.00 -6.56 11.75
C SER A 24 -9.46 -5.69 10.61
N THR A 25 -10.26 -4.79 10.01
CA THR A 25 -9.82 -3.89 8.92
C THR A 25 -8.56 -3.11 9.28
N ARG A 26 -8.39 -2.78 10.57
CA ARG A 26 -7.20 -2.13 11.10
C ARG A 26 -5.97 -3.03 10.97
N ASP A 27 -6.01 -4.26 11.47
CA ASP A 27 -4.88 -5.20 11.42
C ASP A 27 -4.46 -5.51 9.99
N ARG A 28 -5.42 -5.59 9.07
CA ARG A 28 -5.17 -5.79 7.64
C ARG A 28 -4.44 -4.60 7.03
N LEU A 29 -4.86 -3.37 7.35
CA LEU A 29 -4.19 -2.15 6.91
C LEU A 29 -2.79 -2.00 7.51
N LEU A 30 -2.59 -2.42 8.75
CA LEU A 30 -1.26 -2.45 9.38
C LEU A 30 -0.28 -3.32 8.61
N LEU A 31 -0.73 -4.52 8.24
CA LEU A 31 0.10 -5.47 7.52
C LEU A 31 0.32 -5.03 6.06
N ALA A 32 -0.72 -4.55 5.37
CA ALA A 32 -0.61 -3.98 4.02
C ALA A 32 0.33 -2.77 3.98
N ALA A 33 0.29 -1.91 4.99
CA ALA A 33 1.18 -0.75 5.08
C ALA A 33 2.64 -1.16 5.28
N LYS A 34 2.93 -2.16 6.14
CA LYS A 34 4.28 -2.71 6.32
C LYS A 34 4.82 -3.33 5.04
N ILE A 35 3.98 -4.05 4.32
CA ILE A 35 4.30 -4.68 3.04
C ILE A 35 4.64 -3.60 1.99
N MET A 36 3.85 -2.53 1.88
CA MET A 36 4.12 -1.42 0.94
C MET A 36 5.42 -0.62 1.19
N LEU A 37 5.99 -0.65 2.41
CA LEU A 37 7.31 -0.06 2.69
C LEU A 37 8.44 -0.78 1.94
N GLY A 38 8.23 -2.05 1.56
CA GLY A 38 9.16 -2.81 0.74
C GLY A 38 9.21 -2.36 -0.72
N ILE A 39 8.23 -1.58 -1.18
CA ILE A 39 8.17 -1.07 -2.55
C ILE A 39 9.02 0.20 -2.63
N ALA A 40 10.02 0.21 -3.52
CA ALA A 40 10.79 1.41 -3.76
C ALA A 40 10.02 2.35 -4.71
N PRO A 41 10.03 3.68 -4.51
CA PRO A 41 9.45 4.63 -5.47
C PRO A 41 9.98 4.45 -6.91
N GLY A 42 11.21 3.94 -7.04
CA GLY A 42 11.84 3.61 -8.31
C GLY A 42 11.15 2.48 -9.09
N ASP A 43 10.30 1.67 -8.46
CA ASP A 43 9.61 0.55 -9.09
C ASP A 43 8.51 1.00 -10.07
N PHE A 44 8.00 2.23 -9.91
CA PHE A 44 6.97 2.83 -10.77
C PHE A 44 7.51 3.87 -11.76
N THR A 45 8.82 4.01 -11.91
CA THR A 45 9.44 5.06 -12.78
C THR A 45 8.98 5.01 -14.24
N GLN A 46 8.59 3.85 -14.75
CA GLN A 46 8.06 3.68 -16.12
C GLN A 46 6.51 3.68 -16.18
N PHE A 47 5.84 3.83 -15.03
CA PHE A 47 4.40 3.71 -14.86
C PHE A 47 3.86 4.88 -14.03
N PRO A 48 3.77 6.09 -14.61
CA PRO A 48 3.46 7.32 -13.87
C PRO A 48 2.10 7.26 -13.15
N GLU A 49 1.11 6.59 -13.73
CA GLU A 49 -0.21 6.41 -13.08
C GLU A 49 -0.13 5.54 -11.82
N LEU A 50 0.68 4.48 -11.83
CA LEU A 50 0.93 3.64 -10.66
C LEU A 50 1.71 4.39 -9.58
N SER A 51 2.64 5.25 -10.00
CA SER A 51 3.41 6.11 -9.09
C SER A 51 2.51 7.07 -8.33
N VAL A 52 1.54 7.70 -8.99
CA VAL A 52 0.58 8.63 -8.37
C VAL A 52 -0.30 7.91 -7.34
N LEU A 53 -0.79 6.71 -7.67
CA LEU A 53 -1.57 5.88 -6.76
C LEU A 53 -0.74 5.47 -5.53
N TYR A 54 0.48 4.98 -5.74
CA TYR A 54 1.40 4.60 -4.67
C TYR A 54 1.73 5.80 -3.75
N GLU A 55 2.05 6.97 -4.32
CA GLU A 55 2.33 8.17 -3.53
C GLU A 55 1.12 8.64 -2.71
N GLY A 56 -0.10 8.53 -3.26
CA GLY A 56 -1.34 8.84 -2.55
C GLY A 56 -1.52 7.97 -1.31
N ILE A 57 -1.27 6.65 -1.45
CA ILE A 57 -1.31 5.69 -0.35
C ILE A 57 -0.19 5.97 0.66
N HIS A 58 1.04 6.15 0.17
CA HIS A 58 2.21 6.43 0.98
C HIS A 58 2.01 7.69 1.82
N LYS A 59 1.49 8.78 1.24
CA LYS A 59 1.20 10.04 1.93
C LYS A 59 0.06 9.91 2.95
N ALA A 60 -0.95 9.10 2.66
CA ALA A 60 -2.04 8.84 3.60
C ALA A 60 -1.53 8.08 4.84
N LEU A 61 -0.57 7.19 4.65
CA LEU A 61 0.02 6.38 5.70
C LEU A 61 1.19 7.10 6.41
N SER A 62 1.94 7.99 5.74
CA SER A 62 3.13 8.67 6.29
C SER A 62 2.82 9.85 7.20
N LYS A 63 1.54 10.17 7.42
CA LYS A 63 1.12 11.28 8.30
C LYS A 63 1.61 11.17 9.74
N VAL A 64 2.00 9.98 10.19
CA VAL A 64 2.69 9.77 11.46
C VAL A 64 4.03 9.12 11.18
N THR A 65 5.02 9.88 10.68
CA THR A 65 6.39 9.73 11.21
C THR A 65 7.42 10.80 10.90
N ASP A 66 8.14 11.14 11.96
CA ASP A 66 9.52 11.57 11.94
C ASP A 66 10.45 10.33 11.79
N ALA A 67 11.55 10.56 11.08
CA ALA A 67 12.68 9.74 10.68
C ALA A 67 12.69 8.22 11.01
N ARG A 68 12.70 7.44 9.92
CA ARG A 68 13.37 6.15 9.69
C ARG A 68 12.57 4.85 9.80
N ASP A 69 11.79 4.56 10.85
CA ASP A 69 11.11 3.23 10.93
C ASP A 69 9.83 3.16 11.80
N GLY A 70 9.34 4.27 12.36
CA GLY A 70 7.98 4.32 12.93
C GLY A 70 6.99 4.80 11.87
N SER A 71 5.69 4.88 12.07
CA SER A 71 4.80 3.81 12.46
C SER A 71 3.53 4.07 11.66
N TYR A 72 3.47 3.57 10.42
CA TYR A 72 2.19 3.39 9.72
C TYR A 72 1.15 2.77 10.64
N GLU A 73 1.61 2.00 11.63
CA GLU A 73 0.81 1.51 12.72
C GLU A 73 0.18 2.57 13.62
N ALA A 74 0.91 3.62 14.01
CA ALA A 74 0.36 4.78 14.69
C ALA A 74 -0.62 5.55 13.79
N THR A 75 -0.30 5.74 12.49
CA THR A 75 -1.22 6.40 11.55
C THR A 75 -2.52 5.62 11.42
N VAL A 76 -2.45 4.30 11.21
CA VAL A 76 -3.61 3.41 11.06
C VAL A 76 -4.41 3.30 12.36
N ARG A 77 -3.75 3.31 13.53
CA ARG A 77 -4.44 3.36 14.83
C ARG A 77 -5.19 4.68 15.06
N ALA A 78 -4.62 5.80 14.62
CA ALA A 78 -5.23 7.13 14.71
C ALA A 78 -6.23 7.43 13.57
N MET A 79 -6.27 6.57 12.54
CA MET A 79 -7.10 6.76 11.37
C MET A 79 -8.58 6.49 11.68
N SER A 80 -9.45 7.37 11.19
CA SER A 80 -10.90 7.13 11.27
C SER A 80 -11.31 6.00 10.33
N ALA A 81 -12.42 5.31 10.64
CA ALA A 81 -12.94 4.24 9.78
C ALA A 81 -13.13 4.66 8.31
N PRO A 82 -13.68 5.86 8.00
CA PRO A 82 -13.77 6.32 6.61
C PRO A 82 -12.43 6.51 5.92
N ALA A 83 -11.41 6.98 6.65
CA ALA A 83 -10.07 7.14 6.09
C ALA A 83 -9.37 5.79 5.88
N MET A 84 -9.57 4.83 6.79
CA MET A 84 -9.12 3.45 6.61
C MET A 84 -9.72 2.82 5.35
N THR A 85 -11.03 2.96 5.14
CA THR A 85 -11.70 2.45 3.93
C THR A 85 -11.14 3.07 2.65
N LYS A 86 -10.85 4.38 2.64
CA LYS A 86 -10.25 5.06 1.49
C LYS A 86 -8.86 4.53 1.15
N VAL A 87 -8.03 4.31 2.17
CA VAL A 87 -6.68 3.75 1.97
C VAL A 87 -6.76 2.30 1.48
N ALA A 88 -7.65 1.50 2.05
CA ALA A 88 -7.87 0.13 1.59
C ALA A 88 -8.30 0.08 0.12
N GLN A 89 -9.24 0.95 -0.29
CA GLN A 89 -9.67 1.03 -1.69
C GLN A 89 -8.51 1.43 -2.61
N ALA A 90 -7.70 2.41 -2.23
CA ALA A 90 -6.56 2.83 -3.03
C ALA A 90 -5.52 1.69 -3.23
N ILE A 91 -5.29 0.86 -2.21
CA ILE A 91 -4.43 -0.34 -2.31
C ILE A 91 -5.01 -1.34 -3.32
N LEU A 92 -6.33 -1.58 -3.28
CA LEU A 92 -7.01 -2.47 -4.25
C LEU A 92 -6.96 -1.91 -5.68
N ASP A 93 -7.09 -0.59 -5.84
CA ASP A 93 -7.01 0.06 -7.14
C ASP A 93 -5.59 -0.04 -7.71
N LEU A 94 -4.56 0.12 -6.86
CA LEU A 94 -3.16 -0.09 -7.23
C LEU A 94 -2.89 -1.54 -7.64
N ASP A 95 -3.41 -2.53 -6.89
CA ASP A 95 -3.31 -3.96 -7.23
C ASP A 95 -3.89 -4.25 -8.61
N ARG A 96 -5.12 -3.79 -8.85
CA ARG A 96 -5.80 -3.96 -10.14
C ARG A 96 -4.99 -3.33 -11.27
N ALA A 97 -4.46 -2.13 -11.05
CA ALA A 97 -3.67 -1.42 -12.05
C ALA A 97 -2.36 -2.17 -12.38
N ILE A 98 -1.62 -2.65 -11.36
CA ILE A 98 -0.41 -3.48 -11.56
C ILE A 98 -0.74 -4.75 -12.37
N ARG A 99 -1.81 -5.47 -12.01
CA ARG A 99 -2.23 -6.68 -12.74
C ARG A 99 -2.66 -6.41 -14.17
N SER A 100 -3.29 -5.26 -14.45
CA SER A 100 -3.68 -4.87 -15.81
C SER A 100 -2.51 -4.45 -16.71
N THR A 101 -1.36 -4.15 -16.11
CA THR A 101 -0.14 -3.70 -16.80
C THR A 101 0.77 -4.88 -17.17
N THR A 102 0.44 -6.09 -16.71
CA THR A 102 1.22 -7.33 -16.91
C THR A 102 0.58 -8.18 -18.01
#